data_AF-S6A8A5-F1
#
_entry.id   AF-S6A8A5-F1
#
_cell.length_a   1.000
_cell.length_b   1.000
_cell.length_c   1.000
_cell.angle_alpha   90.00
_cell.angle_beta   90.00
_cell.angle_gamma   90.00
#
_symmetry.space_group_name_H-M   'P 1'
#
loop_
_entity.id
_entity.type
_entity.pdbx_description
1 polymer ?
#
loop_
_entity_poly.entity_id
_entity_poly.type
_entity_poly.pdbx_seq_one_letter_code
_entity_poly.pdbx_strand_id
1 'polypeptide(L)' 'MAFSEFVIFVRKKLNLSQKQLADAINVSYSTINRWENCHVMPSNLAVKSFLYFCENNFIDIPDGLL' A
#
# COMPACT_ATOMS: atom_id res chain seq x y z
N MET A 1 -1.15 -2.16 13.69
CA MET A 1 -1.02 -1.14 12.63
C MET A 1 -2.16 -1.37 11.66
N ALA A 2 -2.91 -0.33 11.30
CA ALA A 2 -3.96 -0.44 10.29
C ALA A 2 -3.38 -0.50 8.87
N PHE A 3 -4.14 -1.03 7.90
CA PHE A 3 -3.72 -1.08 6.50
C PHE A 3 -3.29 0.30 5.94
N SER A 4 -4.06 1.35 6.23
CA SER A 4 -3.75 2.73 5.82
C SER A 4 -2.40 3.22 6.34
N GLU A 5 -2.11 2.96 7.62
CA GLU A 5 -0.83 3.28 8.26
C GLU A 5 0.32 2.52 7.60
N PHE A 6 0.10 1.25 7.26
CA PHE A 6 1.10 0.42 6.61
C PHE A 6 1.40 0.89 5.17
N VAL A 7 0.38 1.29 4.40
CA VAL A 7 0.59 1.90 3.08
C VAL A 7 1.46 3.16 3.18
N ILE A 8 1.17 4.04 4.15
CA ILE A 8 1.98 5.25 4.39
C ILE A 8 3.42 4.88 4.78
N PHE A 9 3.58 3.88 5.66
CA PHE A 9 4.89 3.39 6.08
C PHE A 9 5.72 2.89 4.91
N VAL A 10 5.17 1.99 4.09
CA VAL A 10 5.84 1.42 2.91
C VAL A 10 6.27 2.52 1.95
N ARG A 11 5.35 3.43 1.63
CA ARG A 11 5.61 4.54 0.73
C ARG A 11 6.78 5.41 1.21
N LYS A 12 6.77 5.78 2.50
CA LYS A 12 7.83 6.62 3.09
C LYS A 12 9.16 5.87 3.21
N LYS A 13 9.14 4.58 3.57
CA LYS A 13 10.33 3.73 3.68
C LYS A 13 11.07 3.61 2.33
N LEU A 14 10.31 3.57 1.23
CA LEU A 14 10.86 3.50 -0.13
C LEU A 14 11.06 4.89 -0.79
N ASN A 15 10.82 5.98 -0.05
CA ASN A 15 10.90 7.36 -0.53
C ASN A 15 10.08 7.63 -1.82
N LEU A 16 8.86 7.09 -1.87
CA LEU A 16 7.96 7.23 -3.01
C LEU A 16 6.90 8.33 -2.77
N SER A 17 6.51 9.01 -3.84
CA SER A 17 5.22 9.73 -3.88
C SER A 17 4.05 8.75 -3.98
N GLN A 18 2.84 9.20 -3.66
CA GLN A 18 1.63 8.37 -3.83
C GLN A 18 1.46 7.93 -5.29
N LYS A 19 1.82 8.78 -6.26
CA LYS A 19 1.77 8.44 -7.69
C LYS A 19 2.77 7.33 -8.04
N GLN A 20 4.01 7.42 -7.54
CA GLN A 20 5.02 6.39 -7.80
C GLN A 20 4.63 5.04 -7.20
N LEU A 21 4.08 5.04 -5.98
CA LEU A 21 3.56 3.79 -5.39
C LEU A 21 2.39 3.23 -6.22
N ALA A 22 1.48 4.10 -6.65
CA ALA A 22 0.34 3.70 -7.48
C ALA A 22 0.80 3.04 -8.79
N ASP A 23 1.79 3.64 -9.46
CA ASP A 23 2.39 3.11 -10.69
C ASP A 23 3.09 1.77 -10.45
N ALA A 24 3.81 1.63 -9.33
CA ALA A 24 4.52 0.41 -8.98
C ALA A 24 3.60 -0.80 -8.74
N ILE A 25 2.37 -0.58 -8.27
CA ILE A 25 1.39 -1.65 -8.00
C ILE A 25 0.21 -1.66 -9.00
N ASN A 26 0.34 -0.91 -10.09
CA ASN A 26 -0.61 -0.79 -11.19
C ASN A 26 -2.04 -0.41 -10.76
N VAL A 27 -2.16 0.62 -9.93
CA VAL A 27 -3.43 1.24 -9.52
C VAL A 27 -3.41 2.74 -9.81
N SER A 28 -4.56 3.41 -9.73
CA SER A 28 -4.60 4.87 -9.85
C SER A 28 -4.04 5.56 -8.60
N TYR A 29 -3.51 6.78 -8.76
CA TYR A 29 -3.18 7.67 -7.64
C TYR A 29 -4.33 7.81 -6.64
N SER A 30 -5.57 7.95 -7.14
CA SER A 30 -6.76 8.08 -6.31
C SER A 30 -7.01 6.86 -5.42
N THR A 31 -6.60 5.66 -5.82
CA THR A 31 -6.67 4.45 -5.01
C THR A 31 -5.73 4.52 -3.82
N ILE A 32 -4.45 4.84 -4.03
CA ILE A 32 -3.49 5.03 -2.93
C ILE A 32 -3.95 6.15 -1.99
N ASN A 33 -4.39 7.28 -2.54
CA ASN A 33 -4.91 8.39 -1.72
C ASN A 33 -6.09 7.97 -0.83
N ARG A 34 -7.02 7.14 -1.35
CA ARG A 34 -8.14 6.64 -0.54
C ARG A 34 -7.70 5.66 0.55
N TRP A 35 -6.70 4.81 0.27
CA TRP A 35 -6.15 3.89 1.28
C TRP A 35 -5.46 4.64 2.40
N GLU A 36 -4.59 5.61 2.08
CA GLU A 36 -3.86 6.37 3.09
C GLU A 36 -4.79 7.23 3.98
N ASN A 37 -5.95 7.66 3.45
CA ASN A 37 -6.92 8.46 4.19
C ASN A 37 -8.08 7.63 4.81
N CYS A 38 -7.99 6.29 4.86
CA CYS A 38 -9.02 5.41 5.43
C CYS A 38 -10.41 5.52 4.78
N HIS A 39 -10.52 6.00 3.54
CA HIS A 39 -11.82 6.24 2.90
C HIS A 39 -12.45 4.97 2.31
N VAL A 40 -11.66 3.95 1.98
CA VAL A 40 -12.12 2.72 1.31
C VAL A 40 -11.28 1.52 1.75
N MET A 41 -11.95 0.41 2.08
CA MET A 41 -11.29 -0.88 2.21
C MET A 41 -10.88 -1.40 0.83
N PRO A 42 -9.60 -1.73 0.60
CA PRO A 42 -9.13 -2.25 -0.68
C PRO A 42 -9.82 -3.56 -1.05
N SER A 43 -9.94 -3.83 -2.36
CA SER A 43 -10.35 -5.16 -2.82
C SER A 43 -9.24 -6.19 -2.56
N ASN A 44 -9.61 -7.47 -2.43
CA ASN A 44 -8.64 -8.55 -2.21
C ASN A 44 -7.53 -8.58 -3.27
N LEU A 45 -7.84 -8.26 -4.54
CA LEU A 45 -6.84 -8.20 -5.60
C LEU A 45 -5.84 -7.07 -5.39
N ALA A 46 -6.32 -5.89 -4.99
CA ALA A 46 -5.46 -4.74 -4.79
C ALA A 46 -4.59 -4.89 -3.53
N VAL A 47 -5.13 -5.51 -2.46
CA VAL A 47 -4.34 -5.94 -1.30
C VAL A 47 -3.22 -6.89 -1.73
N LYS A 48 -3.53 -7.94 -2.51
CA LYS A 48 -2.50 -8.87 -2.99
C LYS A 48 -1.42 -8.19 -3.81
N SER A 49 -1.78 -7.27 -4.70
CA SER A 49 -0.80 -6.48 -5.48
C SER A 49 0.14 -5.69 -4.56
N PHE A 50 -0.42 -5.04 -3.55
CA PHE A 50 0.36 -4.27 -2.58
C PHE A 50 1.26 -5.15 -1.69
N LEU A 51 0.76 -6.29 -1.19
CA LEU A 51 1.56 -7.20 -0.37
C LEU A 51 2.70 -7.83 -1.19
N TYR A 52 2.42 -8.24 -2.43
CA TYR A 52 3.46 -8.74 -3.35
C TYR A 52 4.53 -7.67 -3.59
N PHE A 53 4.15 -6.41 -3.77
CA PHE A 53 5.10 -5.31 -3.87
C PHE A 53 5.96 -5.16 -2.61
N CYS A 54 5.38 -5.31 -1.41
CA CYS A 54 6.12 -5.27 -0.15
C CYS A 54 7.17 -6.39 -0.06
N GLU A 55 6.77 -7.63 -0.39
CA GLU A 55 7.67 -8.80 -0.40
C GLU A 55 8.86 -8.58 -1.35
N ASN A 56 8.62 -8.10 -2.57
CA ASN A 56 9.68 -7.83 -3.55
C ASN A 56 10.63 -6.69 -3.14
N ASN A 57 10.23 -5.86 -2.18
CA ASN A 57 11.05 -4.80 -1.61
C ASN A 57 11.60 -5.15 -0.21
N PHE A 58 11.52 -6.43 0.19
CA PHE A 58 11.99 -6.93 1.50
C PHE A 58 11.38 -6.15 2.67
N ILE A 59 10.09 -5.87 2.59
CA ILE A 59 9.33 -5.22 3.66
C ILE A 59 8.49 -6.27 4.39
N ASP A 60 8.76 -6.42 5.68
CA ASP A 60 7.98 -7.30 6.55
C ASP A 60 6.54 -6.81 6.69
N ILE A 61 5.61 -7.74 6.54
CA ILE A 61 4.17 -7.49 6.69
C ILE A 61 3.81 -7.67 8.17
N PRO A 62 3.20 -6.67 8.83
CA PRO A 62 2.80 -6.79 10.23
C PRO A 62 1.79 -7.93 10.45
N ASP A 63 1.95 -8.65 11.56
CA ASP A 63 0.96 -9.62 12.00
C ASP A 63 -0.41 -8.94 12.24
N GLY A 64 -1.48 -9.57 11.73
CA GLY A 64 -2.85 -9.07 11.92
C GLY A 64 -3.20 -7.79 11.14
N LEU A 65 -2.50 -7.50 10.04
CA LEU A 65 -2.75 -6.32 9.19
C LEU A 65 -4.16 -6.27 8.55
N LEU A 66 -4.78 -7.43 8.36
CA LEU A 66 -6.06 -7.62 7.65
C LEU A 66 -7.06 -8.42 8.50
#